data_AF-A0A7C5K4Q6-F1
#
_entry.id   AF-A0A7C5K4Q6-F1
#
_cell.length_a   1.000
_cell.length_b   1.000
_cell.length_c   1.000
_cell.angle_alpha   90.00
_cell.angle_beta   90.00
_cell.angle_gamma   90.00
#
_symmetry.space_group_name_H-M   'P 1'
#
loop_
_entity.id
_entity.type
_entity.pdbx_description
1 polymer ?
#
loop_
_entity_poly.entity_id
_entity_poly.type
_entity_poly.pdbx_seq_one_letter_code
_entity_poly.pdbx_strand_id
1 'polypeptide(L)' 'MSDEKKNDLPENGMQLYNLSGNESMALADRVINHHKASDTRKRLCRYIEKIGFEEFRKELGV' A
#
# COMPACT_ATOMS: atom_id res chain seq x y z
N MET A 1 8.11 -40.00 3.85
CA MET A 1 8.85 -38.80 3.41
C MET A 1 8.28 -38.47 2.03
N SER A 2 7.58 -37.37 1.78
CA SER A 2 7.53 -36.10 2.50
C SER A 2 6.12 -35.53 2.35
N ASP A 3 5.52 -35.11 3.46
CA ASP A 3 4.35 -34.25 3.44
C ASP A 3 4.78 -32.91 2.84
N GLU A 4 4.40 -32.65 1.59
CA GLU A 4 4.42 -31.30 1.04
C GLU A 4 3.42 -30.46 1.83
N LYS A 5 3.91 -29.83 2.90
CA LYS A 5 3.22 -28.71 3.53
C LYS A 5 3.03 -27.64 2.46
N LYS A 6 1.83 -27.60 1.90
CA LYS A 6 1.28 -26.39 1.28
C LYS A 6 1.44 -25.30 2.33
N ASN A 7 2.32 -24.35 2.06
CA ASN A 7 2.53 -23.22 2.93
C ASN A 7 1.24 -22.39 2.88
N ASP A 8 0.37 -22.62 3.85
CA ASP A 8 -0.75 -21.75 4.17
C ASP A 8 -0.15 -20.39 4.53
N LEU A 9 -0.13 -19.48 3.56
CA LEU A 9 0.20 -18.08 3.82
C LEU A 9 -0.99 -17.48 4.61
N PRO A 10 -0.74 -16.80 5.74
CA PRO A 10 -1.80 -16.22 6.54
C PRO A 10 -2.55 -15.14 5.74
N GLU A 11 -3.86 -15.30 5.60
CA GLU A 11 -4.81 -14.49 4.82
C GLU A 11 -4.98 -13.03 5.30
N ASN A 12 -4.18 -12.59 6.29
CA ASN A 12 -4.32 -11.28 6.94
C ASN A 12 -3.15 -10.32 6.64
N GLY A 13 -2.27 -10.69 5.70
CA GLY A 13 -1.27 -9.80 5.13
C GLY A 13 -1.81 -9.17 3.86
N MET A 14 -2.01 -7.85 3.89
CA MET A 14 -2.27 -6.96 2.76
C MET A 14 -2.12 -7.61 1.38
N GLN A 15 -3.25 -7.96 0.74
CA GLN A 15 -3.29 -8.25 -0.70
C GLN A 15 -2.94 -6.95 -1.44
N LEU A 16 -1.65 -6.62 -1.53
CA LEU A 16 -1.12 -5.96 -2.70
C LEU A 16 -1.31 -6.97 -3.83
N TYR A 17 -2.51 -6.97 -4.41
CA TYR A 17 -2.83 -7.68 -5.64
C TYR A 17 -1.64 -7.60 -6.59
N ASN A 18 -1.39 -8.67 -7.34
CA ASN A 18 -0.33 -8.79 -8.35
C ASN A 18 -0.32 -7.61 -9.34
N LEU A 19 0.16 -6.45 -8.92
CA LEU A 19 0.39 -5.31 -9.77
C LEU A 19 1.57 -5.69 -10.64
N SER A 20 1.41 -5.53 -11.95
CA SER A 20 2.56 -5.54 -12.85
C SER A 20 3.57 -4.48 -12.41
N GLY A 21 4.84 -4.63 -12.82
CA GLY A 21 5.87 -3.65 -12.49
C GLY A 21 5.46 -2.22 -12.84
N ASN A 22 4.79 -2.03 -13.98
CA ASN A 22 4.30 -0.72 -14.41
C ASN A 22 3.18 -0.17 -13.51
N GLU A 23 2.23 -1.00 -13.10
CA GLU A 23 1.15 -0.58 -12.20
C GLU A 23 1.69 -0.23 -10.81
N SER A 24 2.69 -0.97 -10.33
CA SER A 24 3.37 -0.68 -9.07
C SER A 24 4.07 0.68 -9.11
N MET A 25 4.76 0.98 -10.21
CA MET A 25 5.43 2.27 -10.41
C MET A 25 4.41 3.41 -10.49
N ALA A 26 3.30 3.22 -11.22
CA ALA A 26 2.24 4.22 -11.30
C ALA A 26 1.57 4.50 -9.95
N LEU A 27 1.38 3.47 -9.11
CA LEU A 27 0.87 3.64 -7.75
C LEU A 27 1.87 4.40 -6.86
N ALA A 28 3.16 4.07 -6.95
CA ALA A 28 4.20 4.77 -6.22
C ALA A 28 4.24 6.27 -6.58
N ASP A 29 4.14 6.60 -7.86
CA ASP A 29 4.08 8.00 -8.32
C ASP A 29 2.86 8.73 -7.76
N ARG A 30 1.67 8.10 -7.74
CA ARG A 30 0.47 8.70 -7.13
C ARG A 30 0.67 8.95 -5.64
N VAL A 31 1.21 7.99 -4.90
CA VAL A 31 1.51 8.12 -3.47
C VAL A 31 2.45 9.30 -3.21
N ILE A 32 3.54 9.39 -3.98
CA ILE A 32 4.54 10.46 -3.83
C ILE A 32 3.93 11.82 -4.17
N ASN A 33 3.19 11.92 -5.27
CA ASN A 33 2.59 13.17 -5.71
C ASN A 33 1.49 13.65 -4.76
N HIS A 34 0.64 12.75 -4.28
CA HIS A 34 -0.38 13.06 -3.28
C HIS A 34 0.26 13.59 -1.99
N HIS A 35 1.29 12.91 -1.50
CA HIS A 35 1.98 13.35 -0.28
C HIS A 35 2.69 14.69 -0.45
N LYS A 36 3.33 14.94 -1.60
CA LYS A 36 3.95 16.24 -1.92
C LYS A 36 2.92 17.37 -2.06
N ALA A 37 1.74 17.05 -2.60
CA ALA A 37 0.65 18.01 -2.75
C ALA A 37 -0.06 18.30 -1.42
N SER A 38 -0.01 17.37 -0.46
CA SER A 38 -0.52 17.63 0.87
C SER A 38 0.36 18.66 1.60
N ASP A 39 -0.24 19.65 2.25
CA ASP A 39 0.48 20.67 3.05
C ASP A 39 1.14 20.10 4.33
N THR A 40 1.24 18.77 4.45
CA THR A 40 1.79 18.11 5.62
C THR A 40 3.31 18.17 5.61
N ARG A 41 3.89 18.59 6.73
CA ARG A 41 5.35 18.47 6.98
C ARG A 41 5.74 17.14 7.61
N LYS A 42 4.77 16.21 7.77
CA LYS A 42 5.00 14.91 8.40
C LYS A 42 5.57 13.93 7.39
N ARG A 43 6.38 12.97 7.86
CA ARG A 43 6.76 11.79 7.06
C ARG A 43 5.49 11.03 6.64
N LEU A 44 5.47 10.48 5.43
CA LEU A 44 4.33 9.73 4.87
C LEU A 44 3.71 8.73 5.85
N CYS A 45 4.51 7.90 6.51
CA CYS A 45 4.01 6.94 7.50
C CYS A 45 3.19 7.61 8.62
N ARG A 46 3.70 8.72 9.18
CA ARG A 46 3.01 9.50 10.23
C ARG A 46 1.78 10.24 9.73
N TYR A 47 1.75 10.57 8.43
CA TYR A 47 0.57 11.13 7.79
C TYR A 47 -0.52 10.07 7.68
N ILE A 48 -0.19 8.90 7.12
CA ILE A 48 -1.11 7.76 6.98
C ILE A 48 -1.62 7.29 8.35
N GLU A 49 -0.76 7.19 9.36
CA GLU A 49 -1.19 6.86 10.74
C GLU A 49 -2.20 7.86 11.31
N LYS A 50 -2.10 9.14 10.93
CA LYS A 50 -3.01 10.18 11.42
C LYS A 50 -4.38 10.13 10.74
N ILE A 51 -4.42 9.95 9.42
CA ILE A 51 -5.68 9.98 8.65
C ILE A 51 -6.34 8.60 8.55
N GLY A 52 -5.56 7.53 8.76
CA GLY A 52 -5.97 6.14 8.56
C GLY A 52 -5.63 5.64 7.15
N PHE A 53 -5.27 4.35 7.06
CA PHE A 53 -4.88 3.73 5.78
C PHE A 53 -6.03 3.68 4.76
N GLU A 54 -7.25 3.36 5.19
CA GLU A 54 -8.41 3.33 4.32
C GLU A 54 -8.77 4.72 3.77
N GLU A 55 -8.63 5.75 4.59
CA GLU A 55 -8.88 7.12 4.15
C GLU A 55 -7.83 7.57 3.13
N PHE A 56 -6.56 7.23 3.39
CA PHE A 56 -5.48 7.46 2.43
C PHE A 56 -5.71 6.76 1.08
N ARG A 57 -6.22 5.52 1.09
CA ARG A 57 -6.57 4.80 -0.15
C ARG A 57 -7.67 5.51 -0.95
N LYS A 58 -8.72 5.98 -0.27
CA LYS A 58 -9.78 6.77 -0.92
C LYS A 58 -9.23 8.05 -1.55
N GLU A 59 -8.35 8.76 -0.83
CA GLU A 59 -7.69 9.97 -1.36
C GLU A 59 -6.87 9.67 -2.62
N LEU A 60 -6.24 8.49 -2.71
CA LEU A 60 -5.49 8.04 -3.88
C LEU A 60 -6.36 7.46 -5.01
N GLY A 61 -7.65 7.20 -4.75
CA GLY A 61 -8.58 6.58 -5.70
C GLY A 61 -8.26 5.11 -6.00
N VAL A 62 -7.81 4.33 -5.00
CA VAL A 62 -7.40 2.91 -5.11
C VAL A 62 -8.00 2.02 -4.03
#